data_AF-A0A0F9JX77-F1
#
_entry.id   AF-A0A0F9JX77-F1
#
_cell.length_a   1.000
_cell.length_b   1.000
_cell.length_c   1.000
_cell.angle_alpha   90.00
_cell.angle_beta   90.00
_cell.angle_gamma   90.00
#
_symmetry.space_group_name_H-M   'P 1'
#
loop_
_entity.id
_entity.type
_entity.pdbx_description
1 polymer ?
#
loop_
_entity_poly.entity_id
_entity_poly.type
_entity_poly.pdbx_seq_one_letter_code
_entity_poly.pdbx_strand_id
1 'polypeptide(L)' 'MTRKPGSSFTKTITRGPNKGDNVSFKVAKGGKPFPTRVNRDVGRSSTLKSDVPFGKKKR' A
#
# COMPACT_ATOMS: atom_id res chain seq x y z
N MET A 1 15.94 7.67 5.77
CA MET A 1 15.37 7.23 7.06
C MET A 1 14.86 5.80 6.94
N THR A 2 15.54 4.85 7.59
CA THR A 2 15.15 3.44 7.63
C THR A 2 13.98 3.26 8.61
N ARG A 3 12.89 2.63 8.18
CA ARG A 3 11.69 2.49 9.03
C ARG A 3 11.85 1.32 10.00
N LYS A 4 11.50 1.55 11.27
CA LYS A 4 11.63 0.56 12.35
C LYS A 4 10.66 -0.62 12.11
N PRO A 5 11.05 -1.86 12.45
CA PRO A 5 10.12 -2.99 12.48
C PRO A 5 8.86 -2.67 13.27
N GLY A 6 7.70 -3.07 12.76
CA GLY A 6 6.39 -2.78 13.36
C GLY A 6 5.83 -1.40 13.03
N SER A 7 6.62 -0.47 12.50
CA SER A 7 6.12 0.84 12.07
C SER A 7 5.24 0.71 10.82
N SER A 8 4.25 1.59 10.74
CA SER A 8 3.36 1.70 9.59
C SER A 8 3.62 3.01 8.86
N PHE A 9 3.33 3.02 7.56
CA PHE A 9 3.45 4.23 6.76
C PHE A 9 2.59 4.20 5.52
N THR A 10 2.38 5.38 4.96
CA THR A 10 1.68 5.52 3.69
C THR A 10 2.64 5.97 2.62
N LYS A 11 2.49 5.43 1.41
CA LYS A 11 3.27 5.81 0.24
C LYS A 11 2.38 5.81 -1.00
N THR A 12 2.55 6.84 -1.81
CA THR A 12 1.99 6.86 -3.16
C THR A 12 2.89 6.03 -4.08
N ILE A 13 2.30 5.07 -4.77
CA ILE A 13 2.99 4.21 -5.73
C ILE A 13 3.29 5.03 -6.98
N THR A 14 4.55 5.05 -7.41
CA THR A 14 4.99 5.87 -8.55
C THR A 14 5.30 5.03 -9.80
N ARG A 15 5.26 3.70 -9.71
CA ARG A 15 5.64 2.77 -10.78
C ARG A 15 4.75 1.52 -10.79
N GLY A 16 4.68 0.86 -11.96
CA GLY A 16 3.92 -0.38 -12.15
C GLY A 16 2.41 -0.17 -12.33
N PRO A 17 1.63 -1.26 -12.29
CA PRO A 17 0.18 -1.24 -12.57
C PRO A 17 -0.63 -0.36 -11.62
N ASN A 18 -0.17 -0.21 -10.38
CA ASN A 18 -0.85 0.52 -9.31
C ASN A 18 -0.33 1.96 -9.18
N LYS A 19 0.30 2.51 -10.23
CA LYS A 19 0.86 3.87 -10.21
C LYS A 19 -0.25 4.89 -9.96
N GLY A 20 -0.09 5.70 -8.92
CA GLY A 20 -1.09 6.65 -8.44
C GLY A 20 -1.75 6.22 -7.14
N ASP A 21 -1.74 4.93 -6.81
CA ASP A 21 -2.38 4.41 -5.61
C ASP A 21 -1.68 4.92 -4.35
N ASN A 22 -2.49 5.32 -3.37
CA ASN A 22 -2.03 5.62 -2.03
C ASN A 22 -2.19 4.37 -1.17
N VAL A 23 -1.07 3.76 -0.78
CA VAL A 23 -1.04 2.46 -0.09
C VAL A 23 -0.37 2.60 1.26
N SER A 24 -1.01 2.03 2.28
CA SER A 24 -0.43 1.81 3.60
C SER A 24 0.41 0.54 3.61
N PHE A 25 1.57 0.63 4.23
CA PHE A 25 2.54 -0.43 4.41
C PHE A 25 2.83 -0.59 5.90
N LYS A 26 3.15 -1.81 6.30
CA LYS A 26 3.71 -2.11 7.62
C LYS A 26 5.06 -2.77 7.45
N VAL A 27 6.01 -2.40 8.31
CA VAL A 27 7.34 -3.02 8.33
C VAL A 27 7.25 -4.31 9.14
N ALA A 28 7.53 -5.45 8.51
CA ALA A 28 7.60 -6.73 9.21
C ALA A 28 8.72 -6.75 10.26
N LYS A 29 8.71 -7.74 11.15
CA LYS A 29 9.80 -7.94 12.13
C LYS A 29 11.19 -8.02 11.46
N GLY A 30 11.27 -8.57 10.25
CA GLY A 30 12.49 -8.63 9.43
C GLY A 30 12.83 -7.35 8.64
N GLY A 31 12.20 -6.20 8.93
CA GLY A 31 12.52 -4.91 8.31
C GLY A 31 11.95 -4.70 6.89
N LYS A 32 11.35 -5.72 6.28
CA LYS A 32 10.73 -5.63 4.96
C LYS A 32 9.32 -5.02 5.04
N PRO A 33 9.02 -3.93 4.31
CA PRO A 33 7.67 -3.39 4.26
C PRO A 33 6.76 -4.26 3.39
N PHE A 34 5.54 -4.50 3.84
CA PHE A 34 4.48 -5.18 3.09
C PHE A 34 3.21 -4.32 3.07
N PRO A 35 2.45 -4.33 1.96
CA PRO A 35 1.23 -3.55 1.86
C PRO A 35 0.18 -4.12 2.82
N THR A 36 -0.52 -3.23 3.53
CA THR A 36 -1.58 -3.59 4.48
C THR A 36 -2.94 -3.05 4.09
N ARG A 37 -2.99 -1.94 3.34
CA ARG A 37 -4.25 -1.34 2.91
C ARG A 37 -4.06 -0.41 1.72
N VAL A 38 -4.92 -0.48 0.72
CA VAL A 38 -5.01 0.57 -0.31
C VAL A 38 -5.95 1.66 0.19
N ASN A 39 -5.43 2.85 0.50
CA ASN A 39 -6.25 3.97 1.01
C ASN A 39 -6.99 4.70 -0.11
N ARG A 40 -6.34 4.84 -1.27
CA ARG A 40 -6.90 5.46 -2.47
C ARG A 40 -6.38 4.70 -3.68
N ASP A 41 -7.30 4.14 -4.45
CA ASP A 41 -7.02 3.53 -5.75
C ASP A 41 -7.18 4.63 -6.82
N VAL A 42 -6.16 4.84 -7.63
CA VAL A 42 -6.13 5.88 -8.67
C VAL A 42 -5.67 5.24 -9.98
N GLY A 43 -6.62 4.79 -10.79
CA GLY A 43 -6.32 4.24 -12.12
C GLY A 43 -7.24 3.11 -12.54
N ARG A 44 -6.73 2.25 -13.44
CA ARG A 44 -7.34 0.97 -13.81
C ARG A 44 -7.15 -0.02 -12.66
N SER A 45 -8.14 -0.92 -12.46
CA SER A 45 -8.19 -1.94 -11.40
C SER A 45 -6.82 -2.33 -10.80
N SER A 46 -6.60 -1.97 -9.53
CA SER A 46 -5.38 -2.31 -8.79
C SER A 46 -5.13 -3.82 -8.76
N THR A 47 -3.87 -4.24 -8.93
CA THR A 47 -3.45 -5.65 -8.87
C THR A 47 -3.29 -6.16 -7.43
N LEU A 48 -3.46 -5.30 -6.42
CA LEU A 48 -3.37 -5.66 -5.00
C LEU A 48 -4.62 -6.37 -4.46
N LYS A 49 -5.63 -6.62 -5.30
CA LYS A 49 -6.99 -7.10 -4.96
C LYS A 49 -7.07 -8.48 -4.30
N SER A 50 -6.07 -9.33 -4.47
CA SER A 50 -6.08 -10.70 -3.93
C SER A 50 -5.73 -10.77 -2.45
N ASP A 51 -4.81 -9.92 -1.96
CA ASP A 51 -4.16 -10.16 -0.65
C ASP A 51 -4.20 -8.95 0.30
N VAL A 52 -4.67 -7.79 -0.17
CA VAL A 52 -4.65 -6.54 0.61
C VAL A 52 -6.06 -5.96 0.69
N PRO A 53 -6.61 -5.71 1.89
CA PRO A 53 -7.91 -5.08 2.02
C PRO A 53 -7.89 -3.67 1.41
N PHE A 54 -8.81 -3.42 0.49
CA PHE A 54 -9.01 -2.09 -0.08
C PHE A 54 -9.79 -1.23 0.90
N GLY A 55 -9.31 -0.02 1.16
CA GLY A 55 -10.11 1.02 1.77
C GLY A 55 -11.37 1.27 0.95
N LYS A 56 -12.42 1.80 1.59
CA LYS A 56 -13.71 2.07 0.93
C LYS A 56 -13.45 2.87 -0.35
N LYS A 57 -13.84 2.30 -1.49
CA LYS A 57 -13.88 3.00 -2.78
C LYS A 57 -14.74 4.25 -2.58
N LYS A 58 -14.16 5.44 -2.80
CA LYS A 58 -14.93 6.68 -2.70
C LYS A 58 -15.99 6.63 -3.80
N ARG A 59 -17.26 6.70 -3.38
CA ARG A 59 -18.44 6.85 -4.25
C ARG A 59 -18.28 8.06 -5.15
#